data_AF-U7MJ43-F1
#
_entry.id   AF-U7MJ43-F1
#
_cell.length_a   1.000
_cell.length_b   1.000
_cell.length_c   1.000
_cell.angle_alpha   90.00
_cell.angle_beta   90.00
_cell.angle_gamma   90.00
#
_symmetry.space_group_name_H-M   'P 1'
#
loop_
_entity.id
_entity.type
_entity.pdbx_description
1 polymer ?
#
loop_
_entity_poly.entity_id
_entity_poly.type
_entity_poly.pdbx_seq_one_letter_code
_entity_poly.pdbx_strand_id
1 'polypeptide(L)'
;MAVAEKSSAPLARTRRAHARSVRPYSTPQLIRIPFDRRDGWSFLLIGVLAAITRFLGLPHPVSSGTPIFDEKHYVPQAWDIVRSWEHLLIGGIESNPGYGLVVHPPLAKQIIALSEFVFGYSPMGWRTMAAAFGTAVVIMTMLLARELTQTWNIGALAGILATFDGVLLVSSKFGMLDIFQVFFIITAAWMLARDHRDMRRRMHQAWKTLADESTTGAWRSVFGPRFGVRWWRFGAGLMLGGALAIKWSGLYYIAFFGLFCVFGDLLIRRRYGISRPYSAIWLHDIPAALASLVLVPILVYLWSWRAWFSSETAVYRHAAVDGTIDDDSPLQALPDSIASWFYYHRSVLDFHASLTTSGGHEHPWDSKPWSWLAGIRPILYYSNTELDCPLGGAKGGCREMLFLFGTPAIWWLIVPGLAWALWALIIHRDHAFAWPLVGFAAGFLPWLAAYDRQMYFFYAAAFIPFVLVIYAIILGRLMHQGRFVRWRLLVRLTGHELRLGSIVVIVYLATVVGMFVYFSPILYGLPVSNSWYHSMMWLPSWT
;
A
#
# COMPACT_ATOMS: atom_id res chain seq x y z
N MET A 1 81.45 -35.95 29.43
CA MET A 1 81.42 -35.51 28.02
C MET A 1 80.26 -36.23 27.34
N ALA A 2 79.12 -35.54 27.20
CA ALA A 2 77.92 -36.09 26.57
C ALA A 2 77.28 -34.99 25.72
N VAL A 3 76.77 -35.42 24.57
CA VAL A 3 76.35 -34.65 23.39
C VAL A 3 75.10 -33.81 23.67
N ALA A 4 75.09 -32.58 23.19
CA ALA A 4 73.95 -31.66 23.27
C ALA A 4 72.95 -31.93 22.15
N GLU A 5 71.73 -32.34 22.51
CA GLU A 5 70.61 -32.54 21.59
C GLU A 5 69.67 -31.32 21.66
N LYS A 6 69.55 -30.58 20.56
CA LYS A 6 68.62 -29.45 20.41
C LYS A 6 67.20 -29.99 20.19
N SER A 7 66.38 -29.97 21.24
CA SER A 7 64.93 -30.11 21.11
C SER A 7 64.31 -28.78 20.65
N SER A 8 63.68 -28.79 19.48
CA SER A 8 62.89 -27.68 18.96
C SER A 8 61.44 -27.83 19.41
N ALA A 9 61.02 -26.99 20.35
CA ALA A 9 59.61 -26.88 20.70
C ALA A 9 58.86 -26.18 19.55
N PRO A 10 57.78 -26.76 18.99
CA PRO A 10 56.92 -26.02 18.09
C PRO A 10 56.15 -24.98 18.92
N LEU A 11 56.39 -23.70 18.62
CA LEU A 11 55.55 -22.59 19.04
C LEU A 11 54.08 -22.96 18.80
N ALA A 12 53.33 -23.13 19.89
CA ALA A 12 51.88 -23.24 19.86
C ALA A 12 51.33 -21.96 19.24
N ARG A 13 51.18 -21.99 17.91
CA ARG A 13 50.59 -20.94 17.10
C ARG A 13 49.12 -20.90 17.50
N THR A 14 48.81 -20.07 18.48
CA THR A 14 47.46 -19.74 18.92
C THR A 14 46.69 -19.19 17.72
N ARG A 15 46.03 -20.09 16.99
CA ARG A 15 45.00 -19.76 16.00
C ARG A 15 43.80 -19.20 16.76
N ARG A 16 43.90 -17.96 17.24
CA ARG A 16 42.74 -17.06 17.33
C ARG A 16 42.35 -16.67 15.90
N ALA A 17 41.90 -17.65 15.12
CA ALA A 17 41.36 -17.41 13.80
C ALA A 17 39.98 -16.76 13.98
N HIS A 18 39.87 -15.49 13.60
CA HIS A 18 38.66 -14.71 13.36
C HIS A 18 37.32 -15.41 13.61
N ALA A 19 36.92 -15.56 14.87
CA ALA A 19 35.51 -15.74 15.19
C ALA A 19 34.84 -14.39 14.90
N ARG A 20 34.28 -14.22 13.69
CA ARG A 20 33.38 -13.10 13.39
C ARG A 20 32.36 -13.04 14.53
N SER A 21 32.35 -11.96 15.31
CA SER A 21 31.45 -11.84 16.45
C SER A 21 30.00 -11.95 15.96
N VAL A 22 29.38 -13.11 16.19
CA VAL A 22 27.97 -13.33 15.86
C VAL A 22 27.15 -12.44 16.80
N ARG A 23 26.18 -11.70 16.25
CA ARG A 23 25.27 -10.86 17.04
C ARG A 23 23.87 -11.41 16.91
N PRO A 24 23.53 -12.53 17.56
CA PRO A 24 22.23 -13.16 17.39
C PRO A 24 21.10 -12.21 17.79
N TYR A 25 19.91 -12.40 17.22
CA TYR A 25 18.73 -11.64 17.67
C TYR A 25 18.44 -11.96 19.14
N SER A 26 18.08 -10.93 19.91
CA SER A 26 17.67 -11.11 21.30
C SER A 26 16.30 -11.76 21.39
N THR A 27 15.98 -12.40 22.52
CA THR A 27 14.68 -13.04 22.75
C THR A 27 13.48 -12.11 22.45
N PRO A 28 13.48 -10.83 22.89
CA PRO A 28 12.40 -9.90 22.55
C PRO A 28 12.21 -9.65 21.05
N GLN A 29 13.28 -9.75 20.25
CA GLN A 29 13.22 -9.55 18.79
C GLN A 29 12.64 -10.76 18.03
N LEU A 30 12.51 -11.90 18.72
CA LEU A 30 12.10 -13.19 18.16
C LEU A 30 10.70 -13.59 18.61
N ILE A 31 10.30 -13.18 19.82
CA ILE A 31 8.97 -13.47 20.36
C ILE A 31 7.91 -12.76 19.52
N ARG A 32 6.87 -13.51 19.16
CA ARG A 32 5.62 -12.96 18.64
C ARG A 32 4.65 -12.84 19.81
N ILE A 33 4.09 -11.65 19.99
CA ILE A 33 3.01 -11.45 20.95
C ILE A 33 1.71 -11.93 20.26
N PRO A 34 1.04 -12.97 20.77
CA PRO A 34 -0.20 -13.47 20.18
C PRO A 34 -1.27 -12.37 20.18
N PHE A 35 -2.29 -12.56 19.35
CA PHE A 35 -3.47 -11.70 19.39
C PHE A 35 -4.23 -11.99 20.68
N ASP A 36 -4.58 -10.94 21.41
CA ASP A 36 -5.39 -11.05 22.61
C ASP A 36 -6.82 -10.49 22.38
N ARG A 37 -7.63 -10.44 23.44
CA ARG A 37 -8.98 -9.87 23.36
C ARG A 37 -8.99 -8.39 23.00
N ARG A 38 -7.95 -7.62 23.37
CA ARG A 38 -7.87 -6.18 23.10
C ARG A 38 -7.57 -5.92 21.64
N ASP A 39 -6.69 -6.74 21.05
CA ASP A 39 -6.55 -6.80 19.59
C ASP A 39 -7.94 -7.07 18.98
N GLY A 40 -8.60 -8.18 19.32
CA GLY A 40 -9.91 -8.53 18.76
C GLY A 40 -10.96 -7.40 18.82
N TRP A 41 -11.14 -6.78 19.99
CA TRP A 41 -12.07 -5.65 20.15
C TRP A 41 -11.65 -4.42 19.37
N SER A 42 -10.37 -4.06 19.34
CA SER A 42 -9.90 -2.90 18.59
C SER A 42 -10.14 -3.07 17.08
N PHE A 43 -9.84 -4.25 16.54
CA PHE A 43 -10.08 -4.60 15.14
C PHE A 43 -11.57 -4.58 14.81
N LEU A 44 -12.42 -5.14 15.68
CA LEU A 44 -13.86 -5.17 15.48
C LEU A 44 -14.46 -3.75 15.50
N LEU A 45 -14.21 -2.97 16.55
CA LEU A 45 -14.83 -1.65 16.73
C LEU A 45 -14.39 -0.67 15.65
N ILE A 46 -13.08 -0.62 15.34
CA ILE A 46 -12.56 0.24 14.28
C ILE A 46 -12.98 -0.26 12.90
N GLY A 47 -13.02 -1.59 12.68
CA GLY A 47 -13.52 -2.17 11.45
C GLY A 47 -14.98 -1.84 11.17
N VAL A 48 -15.83 -1.94 12.18
CA VAL A 48 -17.25 -1.55 12.09
C VAL A 48 -17.37 -0.06 11.83
N LEU A 49 -16.61 0.79 12.53
CA LEU A 49 -16.62 2.23 12.28
C LEU A 49 -16.13 2.58 10.85
N ALA A 50 -15.09 1.91 10.37
CA ALA A 50 -14.59 2.05 9.01
C ALA A 50 -15.63 1.63 7.98
N ALA A 51 -16.34 0.52 8.22
CA ALA A 51 -17.44 0.08 7.38
C ALA A 51 -18.57 1.13 7.37
N ILE A 52 -19.03 1.58 8.54
CA ILE A 52 -20.09 2.59 8.65
C ILE A 52 -19.71 3.83 7.85
N THR A 53 -18.51 4.39 8.07
CA THR A 53 -18.08 5.62 7.37
C THR A 53 -18.01 5.46 5.85
N ARG A 54 -17.59 4.30 5.34
CA ARG A 54 -17.43 4.07 3.89
C ARG A 54 -18.77 3.77 3.20
N PHE A 55 -19.63 3.00 3.85
CA PHE A 55 -20.96 2.64 3.33
C PHE A 55 -22.02 3.73 3.56
N LEU A 56 -21.82 4.65 4.50
CA LEU A 56 -22.75 5.75 4.75
C LEU A 56 -22.88 6.61 3.49
N GLY A 57 -24.10 6.75 2.97
CA GLY A 57 -24.39 7.56 1.78
C GLY A 57 -23.74 7.04 0.50
N LEU A 58 -23.40 5.74 0.40
CA LEU A 58 -22.71 5.16 -0.76
C LEU A 58 -23.37 5.43 -2.13
N PRO A 59 -24.72 5.43 -2.26
CA PRO A 59 -25.37 5.72 -3.55
C PRO A 59 -25.17 7.14 -4.08
N HIS A 60 -24.69 8.07 -3.26
CA HIS A 60 -24.60 9.49 -3.54
C HIS A 60 -23.15 9.99 -3.44
N PRO A 61 -22.71 10.99 -4.23
CA PRO A 61 -23.43 11.67 -5.32
C PRO A 61 -23.41 10.92 -6.65
N VAL A 62 -24.31 11.27 -7.57
CA VAL A 62 -24.36 10.79 -8.96
C VAL A 62 -24.78 11.93 -9.88
N SER A 63 -24.37 11.87 -11.15
CA SER A 63 -24.79 12.85 -12.16
C SER A 63 -26.01 12.31 -12.90
N SER A 64 -27.23 12.67 -12.48
CA SER A 64 -28.47 12.18 -13.12
C SER A 64 -28.55 10.65 -13.23
N GLY A 65 -28.05 9.94 -12.21
CA GLY A 65 -28.00 8.47 -12.18
C GLY A 65 -26.78 7.85 -12.85
N THR A 66 -25.89 8.64 -13.46
CA THR A 66 -24.66 8.15 -14.09
C THR A 66 -23.43 8.28 -13.17
N PRO A 67 -22.37 7.49 -13.42
CA PRO A 67 -21.11 7.60 -12.68
C PRO A 67 -20.47 8.99 -12.81
N ILE A 68 -19.69 9.41 -11.82
CA ILE A 68 -19.03 10.72 -11.76
C ILE A 68 -17.50 10.59 -11.85
N PHE A 69 -16.80 11.69 -12.13
CA PHE A 69 -15.34 11.68 -12.26
C PHE A 69 -14.87 10.53 -13.19
N ASP A 70 -13.77 9.85 -12.87
CA ASP A 70 -13.25 8.69 -13.61
C ASP A 70 -14.07 7.41 -13.40
N GLU A 71 -15.11 7.38 -12.54
CA GLU A 71 -16.07 6.27 -12.54
C GLU A 71 -16.70 6.12 -13.95
N LYS A 72 -16.83 7.23 -14.69
CA LYS A 72 -17.31 7.23 -16.09
C LYS A 72 -16.48 6.34 -17.03
N HIS A 73 -15.26 5.97 -16.64
CA HIS A 73 -14.41 5.06 -17.39
C HIS A 73 -14.51 3.64 -16.85
N TYR A 74 -14.27 3.46 -15.55
CA TYR A 74 -14.12 2.14 -14.96
C TYR A 74 -15.43 1.40 -14.73
N VAL A 75 -16.51 2.14 -14.44
CA VAL A 75 -17.82 1.57 -14.14
C VAL A 75 -18.49 0.99 -15.39
N PRO A 76 -18.57 1.71 -16.53
CA PRO A 76 -19.02 1.08 -17.77
C PRO A 76 -18.17 -0.13 -18.19
N GLN A 77 -16.84 -0.06 -18.03
CA GLN A 77 -15.94 -1.18 -18.33
C GLN A 77 -16.21 -2.40 -17.45
N ALA A 78 -16.47 -2.20 -16.15
CA ALA A 78 -16.88 -3.27 -15.25
C ALA A 78 -18.25 -3.86 -15.66
N TRP A 79 -19.18 -3.01 -16.08
CA TRP A 79 -20.47 -3.48 -16.57
C TRP A 79 -20.36 -4.26 -17.88
N ASP A 80 -19.42 -3.93 -18.74
CA ASP A 80 -19.11 -4.73 -19.93
C ASP A 80 -18.63 -6.13 -19.56
N ILE A 81 -17.80 -6.25 -18.51
CA ILE A 81 -17.36 -7.54 -17.97
C ILE A 81 -18.58 -8.33 -17.46
N VAL A 82 -19.55 -7.68 -16.83
CA VAL A 82 -20.81 -8.31 -16.40
C VAL A 82 -21.61 -8.82 -17.61
N ARG A 83 -21.78 -7.98 -18.65
CA ARG A 83 -22.60 -8.29 -19.83
C ARG A 83 -21.99 -9.36 -20.73
N SER A 84 -20.68 -9.39 -20.83
CA SER A 84 -19.91 -10.35 -21.64
C SER A 84 -19.46 -11.57 -20.84
N TRP A 85 -20.01 -11.76 -19.65
CA TRP A 85 -19.59 -12.84 -18.77
C TRP A 85 -19.89 -14.21 -19.34
N GLU A 86 -18.87 -15.07 -19.37
CA GLU A 86 -19.02 -16.46 -19.76
C GLU A 86 -19.26 -17.35 -18.53
N HIS A 87 -18.21 -17.63 -17.77
CA HIS A 87 -18.25 -18.44 -16.56
C HIS A 87 -17.13 -18.08 -15.59
N LEU A 88 -17.20 -18.61 -14.36
CA LEU A 88 -16.32 -18.23 -13.24
C LEU A 88 -14.81 -18.28 -13.53
N LEU A 89 -14.37 -19.25 -14.34
CA LEU A 89 -12.95 -19.41 -14.65
C LEU A 89 -12.46 -18.42 -15.69
N ILE A 90 -13.28 -18.03 -16.67
CA ILE A 90 -12.90 -17.09 -17.73
C ILE A 90 -13.21 -15.66 -17.28
N GLY A 91 -14.47 -15.39 -16.93
CA GLY A 91 -15.00 -14.07 -16.64
C GLY A 91 -15.60 -13.41 -17.88
N GLY A 92 -15.53 -12.08 -17.94
CA GLY A 92 -15.92 -11.28 -19.11
C GLY A 92 -14.83 -10.30 -19.50
N ILE A 93 -15.06 -9.57 -20.58
CA ILE A 93 -14.13 -8.61 -21.17
C ILE A 93 -14.65 -7.19 -21.10
N GLU A 94 -13.73 -6.24 -21.14
CA GLU A 94 -14.03 -4.83 -21.26
C GLU A 94 -14.15 -4.45 -22.73
N SER A 95 -15.12 -3.59 -23.06
CA SER A 95 -15.19 -3.00 -24.40
C SER A 95 -14.43 -1.67 -24.45
N ASN A 96 -13.96 -1.31 -25.65
CA ASN A 96 -13.34 0.00 -25.89
C ASN A 96 -14.07 0.73 -27.01
N PRO A 97 -15.27 1.30 -26.74
CA PRO A 97 -16.02 1.99 -27.76
C PRO A 97 -15.31 3.30 -28.12
N GLY A 98 -14.59 3.32 -29.24
CA GLY A 98 -14.16 4.50 -30.01
C GLY A 98 -13.19 5.50 -29.36
N TYR A 99 -12.96 5.46 -28.05
CA TYR A 99 -12.23 6.52 -27.33
C TYR A 99 -10.91 6.09 -26.68
N GLY A 100 -10.50 4.81 -26.75
CA GLY A 100 -9.12 4.42 -26.41
C GLY A 100 -8.75 4.45 -24.93
N LEU A 101 -9.69 4.25 -23.99
CA LEU A 101 -9.46 4.48 -22.55
C LEU A 101 -9.38 3.22 -21.69
N VAL A 102 -9.26 2.04 -22.30
CA VAL A 102 -8.92 0.81 -21.56
C VAL A 102 -7.40 0.73 -21.40
N VAL A 103 -6.86 1.49 -20.45
CA VAL A 103 -5.40 1.68 -20.28
C VAL A 103 -4.86 1.07 -18.98
N HIS A 104 -5.73 0.40 -18.23
CA HIS A 104 -5.38 -0.26 -16.98
C HIS A 104 -5.67 -1.75 -17.06
N PRO A 105 -4.81 -2.58 -16.46
CA PRO A 105 -5.07 -4.01 -16.36
C PRO A 105 -6.41 -4.32 -15.66
N PRO A 106 -7.00 -5.49 -15.90
CA PRO A 106 -8.45 -5.69 -15.74
C PRO A 106 -8.91 -5.97 -14.29
N LEU A 107 -8.02 -6.31 -13.35
CA LEU A 107 -8.42 -6.92 -12.08
C LEU A 107 -9.35 -6.04 -11.24
N ALA A 108 -9.10 -4.73 -11.14
CA ALA A 108 -9.98 -3.86 -10.35
C ALA A 108 -11.38 -3.76 -10.94
N LYS A 109 -11.51 -3.78 -12.26
CA LYS A 109 -12.81 -3.76 -12.96
C LYS A 109 -13.51 -5.10 -12.84
N GLN A 110 -12.77 -6.21 -12.88
CA GLN A 110 -13.29 -7.53 -12.53
C GLN A 110 -13.83 -7.58 -11.08
N ILE A 111 -13.18 -6.89 -10.13
CA ILE A 111 -13.68 -6.78 -8.75
C ILE A 111 -14.94 -5.91 -8.68
N ILE A 112 -14.98 -4.76 -9.35
CA ILE A 112 -16.19 -3.90 -9.42
C ILE A 112 -17.37 -4.68 -10.00
N ALA A 113 -17.13 -5.45 -11.07
CA ALA A 113 -18.15 -6.27 -11.73
C ALA A 113 -18.83 -7.25 -10.75
N LEU A 114 -18.12 -7.76 -9.73
CA LEU A 114 -18.71 -8.66 -8.72
C LEU A 114 -19.88 -8.03 -7.96
N SER A 115 -19.81 -6.75 -7.60
CA SER A 115 -20.95 -6.07 -6.96
C SER A 115 -21.99 -5.61 -7.97
N GLU A 116 -21.59 -5.28 -9.20
CA GLU A 116 -22.56 -5.00 -10.27
C GLU A 116 -23.38 -6.23 -10.69
N PHE A 117 -22.84 -7.45 -10.61
CA PHE A 117 -23.63 -8.68 -10.78
C PHE A 117 -24.78 -8.79 -9.78
N VAL A 118 -24.59 -8.27 -8.57
CA VAL A 118 -25.56 -8.41 -7.47
C VAL A 118 -26.54 -7.24 -7.46
N PHE A 119 -26.06 -6.01 -7.64
CA PHE A 119 -26.87 -4.80 -7.50
C PHE A 119 -27.19 -4.11 -8.85
N GLY A 120 -26.80 -4.72 -9.97
CA GLY A 120 -26.97 -4.16 -11.32
C GLY A 120 -26.07 -2.95 -11.58
N TYR A 121 -26.28 -2.32 -12.74
CA TYR A 121 -25.66 -1.04 -13.10
C TYR A 121 -26.28 0.10 -12.28
N SER A 122 -25.91 0.15 -11.00
CA SER A 122 -26.40 1.11 -10.04
C SER A 122 -25.26 1.61 -9.12
N PRO A 123 -25.42 2.75 -8.44
CA PRO A 123 -24.42 3.25 -7.51
C PRO A 123 -24.00 2.24 -6.44
N MET A 124 -24.93 1.38 -6.02
CA MET A 124 -24.62 0.27 -5.13
C MET A 124 -23.77 -0.80 -5.82
N GLY A 125 -24.05 -1.10 -7.08
CA GLY A 125 -23.28 -2.03 -7.91
C GLY A 125 -21.82 -1.62 -8.04
N TRP A 126 -21.53 -0.39 -8.45
CA TRP A 126 -20.14 -0.02 -8.74
C TRP A 126 -19.31 0.45 -7.54
N ARG A 127 -19.95 0.77 -6.40
CA ARG A 127 -19.25 1.31 -5.21
C ARG A 127 -19.14 0.33 -4.04
N THR A 128 -19.94 -0.73 -3.99
CA THR A 128 -19.93 -1.67 -2.84
C THR A 128 -18.58 -2.33 -2.63
N MET A 129 -17.95 -2.85 -3.69
CA MET A 129 -16.63 -3.46 -3.57
C MET A 129 -15.55 -2.44 -3.19
N ALA A 130 -15.63 -1.19 -3.67
CA ALA A 130 -14.71 -0.13 -3.26
C ALA A 130 -14.81 0.15 -1.75
N ALA A 131 -16.02 0.22 -1.20
CA ALA A 131 -16.25 0.44 0.23
C ALA A 131 -15.78 -0.75 1.10
N ALA A 132 -16.00 -1.97 0.62
CA ALA A 132 -15.53 -3.19 1.26
C ALA A 132 -13.99 -3.26 1.32
N PHE A 133 -13.32 -3.03 0.18
CA PHE A 133 -11.85 -3.02 0.12
C PHE A 133 -11.27 -1.83 0.90
N GLY A 134 -11.93 -0.67 0.87
CA GLY A 134 -11.60 0.48 1.70
C GLY A 134 -11.63 0.20 3.19
N THR A 135 -12.63 -0.57 3.64
CA THR A 135 -12.72 -1.04 5.03
C THR A 135 -11.58 -2.01 5.34
N ALA A 136 -11.29 -2.92 4.40
CA ALA A 136 -10.18 -3.85 4.53
C ALA A 136 -8.82 -3.14 4.58
N VAL A 137 -8.62 -2.05 3.83
CA VAL A 137 -7.40 -1.21 3.89
C VAL A 137 -7.17 -0.67 5.31
N VAL A 138 -8.20 -0.22 6.01
CA VAL A 138 -8.08 0.21 7.42
C VAL A 138 -7.58 -0.94 8.28
N ILE A 139 -8.23 -2.11 8.18
CA ILE A 139 -7.84 -3.31 8.93
C ILE A 139 -6.41 -3.73 8.62
N MET A 140 -6.01 -3.72 7.35
CA MET A 140 -4.65 -4.09 6.95
C MET A 140 -3.60 -3.06 7.42
N THR A 141 -3.97 -1.78 7.49
CA THR A 141 -3.12 -0.73 8.08
C THR A 141 -2.90 -1.00 9.58
N MET A 142 -3.96 -1.37 10.30
CA MET A 142 -3.87 -1.81 11.70
C MET A 142 -3.01 -3.06 11.86
N LEU A 143 -3.19 -4.07 11.00
CA LEU A 143 -2.42 -5.31 11.01
C LEU A 143 -0.95 -5.08 10.74
N LEU A 144 -0.59 -4.20 9.80
CA LEU A 144 0.81 -3.84 9.54
C LEU A 144 1.42 -3.17 10.76
N ALA A 145 0.76 -2.15 11.33
CA ALA A 145 1.25 -1.46 12.52
C ALA A 145 1.42 -2.42 13.70
N ARG A 146 0.45 -3.32 13.92
CA ARG A 146 0.49 -4.37 14.95
C ARG A 146 1.57 -5.41 14.69
N GLU A 147 1.82 -5.81 13.45
CA GLU A 147 2.88 -6.76 13.10
C GLU A 147 4.27 -6.15 13.34
N LEU A 148 4.46 -4.86 13.06
CA LEU A 148 5.75 -4.18 13.25
C LEU A 148 6.06 -3.93 14.73
N THR A 149 5.08 -3.55 15.52
CA THR A 149 5.28 -3.11 16.92
C THR A 149 4.93 -4.15 17.97
N GLN A 150 4.15 -5.17 17.60
CA GLN A 150 3.63 -6.20 18.49
C GLN A 150 2.67 -5.70 19.59
N THR A 151 2.06 -4.54 19.41
CA THR A 151 1.18 -3.93 20.42
C THR A 151 -0.16 -3.47 19.83
N TRP A 152 -1.26 -3.86 20.48
CA TRP A 152 -2.63 -3.61 20.01
C TRP A 152 -2.97 -2.11 19.92
N ASN A 153 -2.46 -1.31 20.87
CA ASN A 153 -2.70 0.13 20.94
C ASN A 153 -2.17 0.85 19.69
N ILE A 154 -0.98 0.49 19.21
CA ILE A 154 -0.41 1.06 17.97
C ILE A 154 -1.22 0.62 16.75
N GLY A 155 -1.70 -0.63 16.74
CA GLY A 155 -2.67 -1.09 15.74
C GLY A 155 -3.93 -0.22 15.73
N ALA A 156 -4.53 0.02 16.90
CA ALA A 156 -5.72 0.86 17.05
C ALA A 156 -5.49 2.32 16.61
N LEU A 157 -4.35 2.92 16.97
CA LEU A 157 -3.97 4.26 16.53
C LEU A 157 -3.92 4.35 14.99
N ALA A 158 -3.29 3.37 14.33
CA ALA A 158 -3.22 3.32 12.87
C ALA A 158 -4.62 3.21 12.24
N GLY A 159 -5.51 2.42 12.85
CA GLY A 159 -6.89 2.24 12.39
C GLY A 159 -7.75 3.49 12.53
N ILE A 160 -7.63 4.21 13.65
CA ILE A 160 -8.33 5.50 13.85
C ILE A 160 -7.86 6.49 12.79
N LEU A 161 -6.53 6.66 12.63
CA LEU A 161 -5.99 7.56 11.61
C LEU A 161 -6.46 7.19 10.19
N ALA A 162 -6.50 5.90 9.85
CA ALA A 162 -6.95 5.44 8.53
C ALA A 162 -8.46 5.54 8.33
N THR A 163 -9.24 5.48 9.41
CA THR A 163 -10.69 5.68 9.36
C THR A 163 -11.04 7.13 9.07
N PHE A 164 -10.31 8.06 9.69
CA PHE A 164 -10.53 9.51 9.62
C PHE A 164 -9.56 10.23 8.66
N ASP A 165 -9.01 9.51 7.69
CA ASP A 165 -8.28 10.10 6.57
C ASP A 165 -9.21 10.31 5.37
N GLY A 166 -9.36 11.56 4.92
CA GLY A 166 -10.27 11.91 3.84
C GLY A 166 -9.91 11.30 2.48
N VAL A 167 -8.62 11.10 2.17
CA VAL A 167 -8.20 10.44 0.91
C VAL A 167 -8.60 8.98 0.93
N LEU A 168 -8.30 8.25 1.99
CA LEU A 168 -8.75 6.86 2.13
C LEU A 168 -10.27 6.74 2.14
N LEU A 169 -11.01 7.68 2.76
CA LEU A 169 -12.47 7.67 2.70
C LEU A 169 -12.95 7.81 1.26
N VAL A 170 -12.59 8.89 0.57
CA VAL A 170 -13.12 9.21 -0.76
C VAL A 170 -12.71 8.14 -1.77
N SER A 171 -11.46 7.67 -1.75
CA SER A 171 -11.03 6.55 -2.61
C SER A 171 -11.82 5.26 -2.35
N SER A 172 -12.39 5.08 -1.15
CA SER A 172 -13.22 3.92 -0.81
C SER A 172 -14.69 4.07 -1.21
N LYS A 173 -15.15 5.25 -1.63
CA LYS A 173 -16.57 5.51 -1.89
C LYS A 173 -16.96 5.46 -3.36
N PHE A 174 -16.01 5.55 -4.27
CA PHE A 174 -16.26 5.61 -5.71
C PHE A 174 -15.67 4.39 -6.40
N GLY A 175 -16.27 3.98 -7.52
CA GLY A 175 -15.87 2.86 -8.39
C GLY A 175 -14.55 3.14 -9.13
N MET A 176 -13.52 3.50 -8.38
CA MET A 176 -12.16 3.81 -8.80
C MET A 176 -11.24 2.61 -8.57
N LEU A 177 -10.15 2.54 -9.32
CA LEU A 177 -9.22 1.41 -9.21
C LEU A 177 -8.29 1.51 -7.98
N ASP A 178 -8.06 2.72 -7.47
CA ASP A 178 -6.99 3.03 -6.52
C ASP A 178 -7.11 2.24 -5.21
N ILE A 179 -8.29 2.22 -4.58
CA ILE A 179 -8.45 1.57 -3.27
C ILE A 179 -8.20 0.07 -3.31
N PHE A 180 -8.54 -0.59 -4.42
CA PHE A 180 -8.21 -2.00 -4.65
C PHE A 180 -6.69 -2.17 -4.69
N GLN A 181 -5.99 -1.30 -5.44
CA GLN A 181 -4.53 -1.35 -5.50
C GLN A 181 -3.90 -1.14 -4.12
N VAL A 182 -4.39 -0.17 -3.35
CA VAL A 182 -3.94 0.11 -1.98
C VAL A 182 -4.06 -1.13 -1.11
N PHE A 183 -5.20 -1.85 -1.18
CA PHE A 183 -5.44 -3.07 -0.42
C PHE A 183 -4.37 -4.14 -0.73
N PHE A 184 -4.12 -4.42 -2.00
CA PHE A 184 -3.12 -5.40 -2.40
C PHE A 184 -1.71 -4.99 -1.96
N ILE A 185 -1.35 -3.72 -2.09
CA ILE A 185 -0.05 -3.16 -1.68
C ILE A 185 0.17 -3.30 -0.16
N ILE A 186 -0.77 -2.83 0.65
CA ILE A 186 -0.62 -2.86 2.12
C ILE A 186 -0.64 -4.30 2.65
N THR A 187 -1.41 -5.19 2.00
CA THR A 187 -1.44 -6.61 2.34
C THR A 187 -0.12 -7.30 2.00
N ALA A 188 0.48 -7.00 0.84
CA ALA A 188 1.82 -7.46 0.50
C ALA A 188 2.85 -7.02 1.54
N ALA A 189 2.82 -5.75 1.96
CA ALA A 189 3.73 -5.23 2.98
C ALA A 189 3.56 -5.95 4.32
N TRP A 190 2.33 -6.19 4.77
CA TRP A 190 2.04 -6.97 5.98
C TRP A 190 2.56 -8.40 5.88
N MET A 191 2.32 -9.10 4.76
CA MET A 191 2.80 -10.45 4.53
C MET A 191 4.34 -10.52 4.49
N LEU A 192 5.01 -9.53 3.91
CA LEU A 192 6.48 -9.48 3.90
C LEU A 192 7.08 -9.12 5.26
N ALA A 193 6.42 -8.26 6.04
CA ALA A 193 6.81 -7.99 7.42
C ALA A 193 6.71 -9.28 8.27
N ARG A 194 5.64 -10.05 8.05
CA ARG A 194 5.42 -11.36 8.66
C ARG A 194 6.47 -12.39 8.24
N ASP A 195 6.76 -12.48 6.95
CA ASP A 195 7.82 -13.31 6.38
C ASP A 195 9.18 -13.00 7.00
N HIS A 196 9.52 -11.71 7.09
CA HIS A 196 10.79 -11.28 7.67
C HIS A 196 10.91 -11.66 9.15
N ARG A 197 9.83 -11.54 9.95
CA ARG A 197 9.81 -12.01 11.34
C ARG A 197 9.99 -13.52 11.43
N ASP A 198 9.25 -14.29 10.62
CA ASP A 198 9.35 -15.75 10.60
C ASP A 198 10.77 -16.19 10.21
N MET A 199 11.40 -15.47 9.28
CA MET A 199 12.78 -15.73 8.88
C MET A 199 13.77 -15.47 10.02
N ARG A 200 13.62 -14.38 10.79
CA ARG A 200 14.45 -14.16 11.98
C ARG A 200 14.33 -15.31 12.98
N ARG A 201 13.12 -15.83 13.19
CA ARG A 201 12.86 -16.98 14.07
C ARG A 201 13.51 -18.26 13.56
N ARG A 202 13.27 -18.63 12.29
CA ARG A 202 13.84 -19.85 11.68
C ARG A 202 15.37 -19.81 11.66
N MET A 203 15.98 -18.67 11.31
CA MET A 203 17.44 -18.50 11.36
C MET A 203 17.97 -18.64 12.79
N HIS A 204 17.30 -18.05 13.78
CA HIS A 204 17.72 -18.18 15.18
C HIS A 204 17.63 -19.62 15.69
N GLN A 205 16.58 -20.35 15.32
CA GLN A 205 16.44 -21.78 15.66
C GLN A 205 17.56 -22.61 15.03
N ALA A 206 17.86 -22.41 13.75
CA ALA A 206 18.96 -23.10 13.06
C ALA A 206 20.34 -22.78 13.66
N TRP A 207 20.51 -21.56 14.19
CA TRP A 207 21.73 -21.18 14.89
C TRP A 207 21.85 -21.84 16.27
N LYS A 208 20.74 -21.99 17.01
CA LYS A 208 20.75 -22.71 18.29
C LYS A 208 21.08 -24.18 18.12
N THR A 209 20.45 -24.86 17.16
CA THR A 209 20.79 -26.26 16.84
C THR A 209 22.25 -26.41 16.45
N LEU A 210 22.83 -25.43 15.75
CA LEU A 210 24.27 -25.43 15.44
C LEU A 210 25.14 -25.31 16.71
N ALA A 211 24.75 -24.46 17.66
CA ALA A 211 25.48 -24.29 18.91
C ALA A 211 25.48 -25.56 19.76
N ASP A 212 24.40 -26.34 19.71
CA ASP A 212 24.26 -27.60 20.42
C ASP A 212 25.06 -28.75 19.76
N GLU A 213 25.18 -28.74 18.43
CA GLU A 213 25.80 -29.84 17.65
C GLU A 213 27.27 -29.62 17.28
N SER A 214 27.76 -28.38 17.19
CA SER A 214 29.10 -28.09 16.65
C SER A 214 30.10 -27.63 17.72
N THR A 215 31.19 -28.38 17.89
CA THR A 215 32.33 -28.02 18.76
C THR A 215 33.08 -26.78 18.27
N THR A 216 32.98 -26.45 16.98
CA THR A 216 33.64 -25.28 16.37
C THR A 216 32.75 -24.05 16.27
N GLY A 217 31.44 -24.18 16.53
CA GLY A 217 30.45 -23.10 16.34
C GLY A 217 30.28 -22.65 14.88
N ALA A 218 30.75 -23.45 13.91
CA ALA A 218 30.78 -23.09 12.49
C ALA A 218 29.66 -23.78 11.70
N TRP A 219 28.95 -23.02 10.87
CA TRP A 219 27.88 -23.54 10.00
C TRP A 219 28.36 -24.73 9.16
N ARG A 220 27.53 -25.80 9.08
CA ARG A 220 27.82 -27.00 8.27
C ARG A 220 28.11 -26.68 6.79
N SER A 221 27.46 -25.65 6.26
CA SER A 221 27.70 -25.11 4.92
C SER A 221 28.26 -23.69 5.01
N VAL A 222 29.23 -23.37 4.15
CA VAL A 222 29.78 -22.00 4.02
C VAL A 222 28.74 -20.96 3.57
N PHE A 223 27.63 -21.43 3.00
CA PHE A 223 26.47 -20.63 2.59
C PHE A 223 25.37 -20.55 3.66
N GLY A 224 25.51 -21.29 4.76
CA GLY A 224 24.51 -21.39 5.82
C GLY A 224 23.30 -22.24 5.44
N PRO A 225 22.23 -22.21 6.26
CA PRO A 225 21.06 -23.07 6.10
C PRO A 225 20.16 -22.67 4.91
N ARG A 226 19.40 -23.65 4.42
CA ARG A 226 18.28 -23.49 3.49
C ARG A 226 16.99 -23.35 4.29
N PHE A 227 16.07 -22.47 3.87
CA PHE A 227 14.85 -22.19 4.63
C PHE A 227 13.54 -22.69 4.01
N GLY A 228 13.65 -23.56 3.00
CA GLY A 228 12.51 -24.16 2.32
C GLY A 228 11.54 -23.11 1.78
N VAL A 229 10.26 -23.48 1.71
CA VAL A 229 9.22 -22.61 1.19
C VAL A 229 8.88 -21.50 2.20
N ARG A 230 8.77 -20.27 1.67
CA ARG A 230 8.38 -19.07 2.40
C ARG A 230 6.96 -18.66 2.01
N TRP A 231 5.97 -19.33 2.59
CA TRP A 231 4.55 -19.13 2.26
C TRP A 231 4.07 -17.69 2.39
N TRP A 232 4.55 -16.95 3.38
CA TRP A 232 4.24 -15.52 3.53
C TRP A 232 4.80 -14.68 2.38
N ARG A 233 6.00 -15.01 1.89
CA ARG A 233 6.60 -14.35 0.71
C ARG A 233 5.87 -14.70 -0.58
N PHE A 234 5.46 -15.97 -0.73
CA PHE A 234 4.63 -16.41 -1.85
C PHE A 234 3.29 -15.67 -1.87
N GLY A 235 2.61 -15.59 -0.72
CA GLY A 235 1.37 -14.82 -0.57
C GLY A 235 1.56 -13.34 -0.90
N ALA A 236 2.67 -12.74 -0.47
CA ALA A 236 3.00 -11.37 -0.85
C ALA A 236 3.19 -11.21 -2.37
N GLY A 237 3.76 -12.22 -3.03
CA GLY A 237 3.83 -12.33 -4.49
C GLY A 237 2.47 -12.28 -5.15
N LEU A 238 1.49 -13.04 -4.63
CA LEU A 238 0.12 -13.01 -5.14
C LEU A 238 -0.49 -11.61 -4.99
N MET A 239 -0.26 -10.97 -3.84
CA MET A 239 -0.79 -9.63 -3.58
C MET A 239 -0.13 -8.58 -4.48
N LEU A 240 1.19 -8.63 -4.68
CA LEU A 240 1.90 -7.73 -5.59
C LEU A 240 1.49 -7.96 -7.06
N GLY A 241 1.24 -9.20 -7.46
CA GLY A 241 0.63 -9.54 -8.74
C GLY A 241 -0.74 -8.90 -8.91
N GLY A 242 -1.58 -8.95 -7.86
CA GLY A 242 -2.86 -8.25 -7.84
C GLY A 242 -2.73 -6.74 -7.98
N ALA A 243 -1.77 -6.12 -7.27
CA ALA A 243 -1.51 -4.69 -7.41
C ALA A 243 -1.06 -4.30 -8.84
N LEU A 244 -0.22 -5.14 -9.47
CA LEU A 244 0.22 -4.96 -10.86
C LEU A 244 -0.93 -5.17 -11.86
N ALA A 245 -1.80 -6.14 -11.60
CA ALA A 245 -3.00 -6.44 -12.38
C ALA A 245 -4.12 -5.40 -12.20
N ILE A 246 -3.90 -4.35 -11.39
CA ILE A 246 -4.80 -3.19 -11.25
C ILE A 246 -4.22 -1.95 -11.92
N LYS A 247 -2.96 -1.61 -11.60
CA LYS A 247 -2.21 -0.53 -12.25
C LYS A 247 -0.71 -0.86 -12.30
N TRP A 248 -0.03 -0.41 -13.34
CA TRP A 248 1.41 -0.66 -13.52
C TRP A 248 2.32 -0.02 -12.46
N SER A 249 1.81 0.96 -11.70
CA SER A 249 2.51 1.45 -10.49
C SER A 249 2.76 0.34 -9.45
N GLY A 250 2.10 -0.82 -9.55
CA GLY A 250 2.43 -2.02 -8.79
C GLY A 250 3.88 -2.51 -9.00
N LEU A 251 4.48 -2.23 -10.16
CA LEU A 251 5.89 -2.53 -10.44
C LEU A 251 6.84 -1.84 -9.45
N TYR A 252 6.51 -0.61 -9.03
CA TYR A 252 7.32 0.13 -8.06
C TYR A 252 7.37 -0.62 -6.73
N TYR A 253 6.23 -1.14 -6.28
CA TYR A 253 6.17 -1.92 -5.04
C TYR A 253 6.87 -3.27 -5.17
N ILE A 254 6.77 -3.95 -6.32
CA ILE A 254 7.54 -5.17 -6.59
C ILE A 254 9.04 -4.90 -6.47
N ALA A 255 9.54 -3.84 -7.10
CA ALA A 255 10.96 -3.48 -7.07
C ALA A 255 11.43 -3.11 -5.66
N PHE A 256 10.77 -2.17 -4.99
CA PHE A 256 11.17 -1.68 -3.67
C PHE A 256 11.06 -2.77 -2.60
N PHE A 257 9.96 -3.51 -2.54
CA PHE A 257 9.80 -4.60 -1.58
C PHE A 257 10.72 -5.78 -1.89
N GLY A 258 10.90 -6.13 -3.17
CA GLY A 258 11.82 -7.17 -3.60
C GLY A 258 13.26 -6.89 -3.17
N LEU A 259 13.76 -5.69 -3.47
CA LEU A 259 15.08 -5.24 -3.03
C LEU A 259 15.20 -5.23 -1.51
N PHE A 260 14.21 -4.67 -0.81
CA PHE A 260 14.22 -4.63 0.65
C PHE A 260 14.24 -6.02 1.29
N CYS A 261 13.52 -6.99 0.73
CA CYS A 261 13.57 -8.39 1.15
C CYS A 261 14.95 -9.01 0.97
N VAL A 262 15.57 -8.85 -0.20
CA VAL A 262 16.90 -9.43 -0.50
C VAL A 262 17.97 -8.83 0.42
N PHE A 263 17.96 -7.50 0.61
CA PHE A 263 18.88 -6.86 1.56
C PHE A 263 18.60 -7.28 3.01
N GLY A 264 17.33 -7.43 3.38
CA GLY A 264 16.93 -7.94 4.71
C GLY A 264 17.47 -9.35 4.98
N ASP A 265 17.36 -10.25 4.00
CA ASP A 265 17.92 -11.60 4.08
C ASP A 265 19.46 -11.55 4.22
N LEU A 266 20.14 -10.60 3.55
CA LEU A 266 21.61 -10.44 3.62
C LEU A 266 22.04 -10.05 5.02
N LEU A 267 21.32 -9.09 5.61
CA LEU A 267 21.58 -8.60 6.94
C LEU A 267 21.37 -9.70 7.98
N ILE A 268 20.34 -10.53 7.84
CA ILE A 268 20.13 -11.71 8.69
C ILE A 268 21.33 -12.66 8.56
N ARG A 269 21.75 -13.01 7.35
CA ARG A 269 22.89 -13.92 7.13
C ARG A 269 24.20 -13.39 7.71
N ARG A 270 24.50 -12.10 7.51
CA ARG A 270 25.70 -11.47 8.09
C ARG A 270 25.66 -11.44 9.61
N ARG A 271 24.50 -11.15 10.19
CA ARG A 271 24.30 -11.07 11.64
C ARG A 271 24.59 -12.41 12.33
N TYR A 272 24.25 -13.51 11.68
CA TYR A 272 24.49 -14.87 12.14
C TYR A 272 25.86 -15.46 11.73
N GLY A 273 26.79 -14.63 11.23
CA GLY A 273 28.17 -15.02 10.99
C GLY A 273 28.37 -16.03 9.86
N ILE A 274 27.46 -16.10 8.87
CA ILE A 274 27.66 -16.94 7.69
C ILE A 274 28.94 -16.50 6.96
N SER A 275 29.80 -17.45 6.60
CA SER A 275 31.13 -17.20 6.04
C SER A 275 31.06 -16.50 4.68
N ARG A 276 30.21 -16.97 3.77
CA ARG A 276 30.00 -16.40 2.42
C ARG A 276 28.56 -15.88 2.24
N PRO A 277 28.17 -14.79 2.90
CA PRO A 277 26.77 -14.34 2.94
C PRO A 277 26.27 -13.82 1.59
N TYR A 278 27.16 -13.23 0.76
CA TYR A 278 26.80 -12.78 -0.59
C TYR A 278 26.53 -13.96 -1.53
N SER A 279 27.43 -14.95 -1.56
CA SER A 279 27.23 -16.17 -2.35
C SER A 279 26.01 -16.97 -1.87
N ALA A 280 25.76 -16.97 -0.55
CA ALA A 280 24.57 -17.60 0.02
C ALA A 280 23.27 -16.98 -0.52
N ILE A 281 23.23 -15.65 -0.65
CA ILE A 281 22.08 -14.97 -1.24
C ILE A 281 21.87 -15.37 -2.70
N TRP A 282 22.92 -15.32 -3.50
CA TRP A 282 22.84 -15.68 -4.92
C TRP A 282 22.33 -17.10 -5.13
N LEU A 283 22.77 -18.03 -4.30
CA LEU A 283 22.42 -19.43 -4.44
C LEU A 283 21.06 -19.79 -3.80
N HIS A 284 20.68 -19.15 -2.70
CA HIS A 284 19.53 -19.59 -1.89
C HIS A 284 18.38 -18.58 -1.84
N ASP A 285 18.64 -17.28 -1.73
CA ASP A 285 17.60 -16.29 -1.43
C ASP A 285 17.11 -15.55 -2.68
N ILE A 286 17.99 -15.17 -3.60
CA ILE A 286 17.62 -14.48 -4.85
C ILE A 286 16.72 -15.38 -5.71
N PRO A 287 17.03 -16.66 -5.99
CA PRO A 287 16.14 -17.49 -6.80
C PRO A 287 14.76 -17.64 -6.17
N ALA A 288 14.69 -17.82 -4.85
CA ALA A 288 13.43 -17.90 -4.12
C ALA A 288 12.66 -16.57 -4.12
N ALA A 289 13.37 -15.44 -4.03
CA ALA A 289 12.79 -14.10 -4.11
C ALA A 289 12.28 -13.79 -5.52
N LEU A 290 13.04 -14.12 -6.59
CA LEU A 290 12.60 -13.97 -7.97
C LEU A 290 11.38 -14.86 -8.26
N ALA A 291 11.39 -16.11 -7.80
CA ALA A 291 10.23 -16.99 -7.94
C ALA A 291 8.99 -16.39 -7.26
N SER A 292 9.12 -15.93 -6.01
CA SER A 292 7.96 -15.48 -5.23
C SER A 292 7.53 -14.05 -5.53
N LEU A 293 8.45 -13.13 -5.84
CA LEU A 293 8.20 -11.69 -5.93
C LEU A 293 8.33 -11.16 -7.37
N VAL A 294 8.67 -12.00 -8.35
CA VAL A 294 8.68 -11.63 -9.78
C VAL A 294 7.84 -12.61 -10.59
N LEU A 295 8.18 -13.91 -10.57
CA LEU A 295 7.46 -14.91 -11.35
C LEU A 295 5.99 -15.02 -10.92
N VAL A 296 5.70 -15.15 -9.62
CA VAL A 296 4.31 -15.20 -9.13
C VAL A 296 3.50 -13.96 -9.53
N PRO A 297 3.97 -12.71 -9.31
CA PRO A 297 3.29 -11.54 -9.84
C PRO A 297 3.03 -11.56 -11.35
N ILE A 298 4.00 -12.01 -12.16
CA ILE A 298 3.82 -12.16 -13.61
C ILE A 298 2.72 -13.17 -13.92
N LEU A 299 2.69 -14.31 -13.24
CA LEU A 299 1.65 -15.32 -13.43
C LEU A 299 0.26 -14.80 -13.04
N VAL A 300 0.15 -14.06 -11.95
CA VAL A 300 -1.12 -13.41 -11.56
C VAL A 300 -1.54 -12.35 -12.57
N TYR A 301 -0.59 -11.56 -13.07
CA TYR A 301 -0.85 -10.59 -14.12
C TYR A 301 -1.42 -11.30 -15.35
N LEU A 302 -0.70 -12.28 -15.91
CA LEU A 302 -1.15 -13.07 -17.06
C LEU A 302 -2.52 -13.71 -16.82
N TRP A 303 -2.77 -14.25 -15.62
CA TRP A 303 -4.07 -14.81 -15.24
C TRP A 303 -5.20 -13.76 -15.25
N SER A 304 -4.92 -12.51 -14.89
CA SER A 304 -5.93 -11.45 -14.95
C SER A 304 -6.41 -11.19 -16.40
N TRP A 305 -5.57 -11.47 -17.40
CA TRP A 305 -5.85 -11.34 -18.83
C TRP A 305 -6.51 -12.58 -19.46
N ARG A 306 -6.83 -13.62 -18.69
CA ARG A 306 -7.41 -14.86 -19.22
C ARG A 306 -8.66 -14.66 -20.10
N ALA A 307 -9.56 -13.74 -19.71
CA ALA A 307 -10.76 -13.41 -20.49
C ALA A 307 -10.43 -12.74 -21.83
N TRP A 308 -9.40 -11.91 -21.86
CA TRP A 308 -8.93 -11.29 -23.10
C TRP A 308 -8.40 -12.37 -24.05
N PHE A 309 -7.60 -13.32 -23.55
CA PHE A 309 -7.06 -14.41 -24.36
C PHE A 309 -8.14 -15.37 -24.90
N SER A 310 -9.21 -15.61 -24.14
CA SER A 310 -10.31 -16.48 -24.56
C SER A 310 -11.31 -15.82 -25.50
N SER A 311 -11.36 -14.49 -25.53
CA SER A 311 -12.33 -13.75 -26.33
C SER A 311 -11.92 -13.58 -27.80
N GLU A 312 -12.93 -13.36 -28.65
CA GLU A 312 -12.77 -12.98 -30.07
C GLU A 312 -13.02 -11.47 -30.29
N THR A 313 -13.59 -10.76 -29.31
CA THR A 313 -14.03 -9.37 -29.48
C THR A 313 -13.35 -8.38 -28.55
N ALA A 314 -12.35 -8.83 -27.78
CA ALA A 314 -11.62 -7.90 -26.92
C ALA A 314 -10.79 -6.88 -27.70
N VAL A 315 -10.46 -5.80 -27.01
CA VAL A 315 -9.68 -4.68 -27.52
C VAL A 315 -8.35 -5.18 -28.08
N TYR A 316 -8.06 -4.83 -29.33
CA TYR A 316 -6.86 -5.24 -30.08
C TYR A 316 -6.65 -6.76 -30.17
N ARG A 317 -7.70 -7.59 -30.02
CA ARG A 317 -7.56 -9.05 -30.00
C ARG A 317 -6.97 -9.64 -31.29
N HIS A 318 -7.19 -8.97 -32.41
CA HIS A 318 -6.79 -9.39 -33.76
C HIS A 318 -5.83 -8.37 -34.43
N ALA A 319 -5.12 -7.55 -33.66
CA ALA A 319 -4.25 -6.49 -34.18
C ALA A 319 -3.17 -7.01 -35.16
N ALA A 320 -2.73 -8.26 -35.01
CA ALA A 320 -1.76 -8.89 -35.90
C ALA A 320 -2.31 -9.19 -37.30
N VAL A 321 -3.63 -9.34 -37.46
CA VAL A 321 -4.28 -9.80 -38.70
C VAL A 321 -5.28 -8.80 -39.28
N ASP A 322 -5.69 -7.78 -38.53
CA ASP A 322 -6.62 -6.73 -38.97
C ASP A 322 -5.92 -5.54 -39.67
N GLY A 323 -4.60 -5.62 -39.85
CA GLY A 323 -3.77 -4.58 -40.46
C GLY A 323 -3.32 -3.48 -39.49
N THR A 324 -3.58 -3.61 -38.19
CA THR A 324 -3.13 -2.64 -37.16
C THR A 324 -1.62 -2.74 -36.90
N ILE A 325 -1.04 -3.94 -36.97
CA ILE A 325 0.40 -4.18 -36.89
C ILE A 325 0.96 -4.26 -38.32
N ASP A 326 1.96 -3.44 -38.63
CA ASP A 326 2.63 -3.47 -39.94
C ASP A 326 3.20 -4.86 -40.26
N ASP A 327 3.12 -5.28 -41.53
CA ASP A 327 3.55 -6.61 -42.00
C ASP A 327 5.05 -6.88 -41.79
N ASP A 328 5.88 -5.84 -41.75
CA ASP A 328 7.33 -5.91 -41.51
C ASP A 328 7.71 -5.88 -40.02
N SER A 329 6.73 -5.72 -39.12
CA SER A 329 6.96 -5.67 -37.68
C SER A 329 7.51 -6.98 -37.13
N PRO A 330 8.51 -6.95 -36.22
CA PRO A 330 9.02 -8.16 -35.58
C PRO A 330 7.96 -8.89 -34.73
N LEU A 331 6.85 -8.24 -34.38
CA LEU A 331 5.73 -8.87 -33.69
C LEU A 331 5.03 -9.92 -34.56
N GLN A 332 5.10 -9.80 -35.89
CA GLN A 332 4.50 -10.77 -36.83
C GLN A 332 5.18 -12.15 -36.80
N ALA A 333 6.34 -12.27 -36.14
CA ALA A 333 6.99 -13.56 -35.90
C ALA A 333 6.40 -14.36 -34.72
N LEU A 334 5.53 -13.73 -33.90
CA LEU A 334 4.88 -14.35 -32.75
C LEU A 334 3.48 -14.86 -33.12
N PRO A 335 2.91 -15.83 -32.38
CA PRO A 335 1.51 -16.22 -32.55
C PRO A 335 0.57 -15.01 -32.42
N ASP A 336 -0.50 -14.96 -33.23
CA ASP A 336 -1.40 -13.81 -33.39
C ASP A 336 -1.86 -13.20 -32.06
N SER A 337 -2.28 -14.05 -31.11
CA SER A 337 -2.77 -13.61 -29.79
C SER A 337 -1.65 -12.99 -28.95
N ILE A 338 -0.43 -13.50 -29.04
CA ILE A 338 0.74 -12.99 -28.32
C ILE A 338 1.21 -11.68 -28.96
N ALA A 339 1.32 -11.63 -30.29
CA ALA A 339 1.66 -10.42 -31.05
C ALA A 339 0.69 -9.27 -30.73
N SER A 340 -0.61 -9.56 -30.79
CA SER A 340 -1.70 -8.63 -30.49
C SER A 340 -1.68 -8.16 -29.03
N TRP A 341 -1.37 -9.06 -28.09
CA TRP A 341 -1.25 -8.72 -26.67
C TRP A 341 -0.06 -7.79 -26.39
N PHE A 342 1.08 -8.03 -27.04
CA PHE A 342 2.25 -7.14 -26.97
C PHE A 342 1.96 -5.78 -27.60
N TYR A 343 1.27 -5.77 -28.76
CA TYR A 343 0.84 -4.52 -29.37
C TYR A 343 -0.07 -3.73 -28.43
N TYR A 344 -1.04 -4.37 -27.79
CA TYR A 344 -1.89 -3.71 -26.79
C TYR A 344 -1.05 -3.14 -25.63
N HIS A 345 -0.11 -3.90 -25.07
CA HIS A 345 0.74 -3.37 -24.01
C HIS A 345 1.60 -2.18 -24.48
N ARG A 346 2.09 -2.23 -25.72
CA ARG A 346 2.85 -1.14 -26.32
C ARG A 346 1.98 0.10 -26.52
N SER A 347 0.77 -0.03 -27.05
CA SER A 347 -0.14 1.10 -27.26
C SER A 347 -0.54 1.77 -25.95
N VAL A 348 -0.75 0.99 -24.87
CA VAL A 348 -0.99 1.53 -23.52
C VAL A 348 0.25 2.24 -22.96
N LEU A 349 1.45 1.70 -23.20
CA LEU A 349 2.69 2.35 -22.79
C LEU A 349 2.89 3.68 -23.52
N ASP A 350 2.67 3.71 -24.83
CA ASP A 350 2.79 4.91 -25.67
C ASP A 350 1.74 5.98 -25.26
N PHE A 351 0.51 5.56 -24.94
CA PHE A 351 -0.50 6.44 -24.35
C PHE A 351 -0.03 7.04 -23.02
N HIS A 352 0.51 6.23 -22.10
CA HIS A 352 1.00 6.75 -20.83
C HIS A 352 2.26 7.61 -20.94
N ALA A 353 3.11 7.36 -21.94
CA ALA A 353 4.32 8.14 -22.21
C ALA A 353 4.02 9.49 -22.88
N SER A 354 2.95 9.57 -23.68
CA SER A 354 2.53 10.81 -24.36
C SER A 354 1.72 11.76 -23.49
N LEU A 355 1.15 11.30 -22.37
CA LEU A 355 0.42 12.12 -21.39
C LEU A 355 1.36 13.03 -20.56
N THR A 356 2.05 13.95 -21.23
CA THR A 356 2.95 14.93 -20.62
C THR A 356 2.37 16.33 -20.65
N THR A 357 2.70 17.10 -19.61
CA THR A 357 2.33 18.51 -19.50
C THR A 357 3.02 19.32 -20.60
N SER A 358 4.31 19.02 -20.85
CA SER A 358 5.07 19.59 -21.97
C SER A 358 4.46 19.28 -23.36
N GLY A 359 3.74 18.17 -23.49
CA GLY A 359 3.05 17.75 -24.71
C GLY A 359 1.72 18.47 -24.96
N GLY A 360 1.37 19.46 -24.13
CA GLY A 360 0.13 20.24 -24.25
C GLY A 360 -1.08 19.62 -23.53
N HIS A 361 -0.88 18.53 -22.79
CA HIS A 361 -1.92 18.01 -21.91
C HIS A 361 -1.98 18.84 -20.63
N GLU A 362 -2.97 19.72 -20.54
CA GLU A 362 -3.24 20.53 -19.35
C GLU A 362 -4.62 20.18 -18.79
N HIS A 363 -4.69 19.95 -17.49
CA HIS A 363 -5.95 19.76 -16.78
C HIS A 363 -5.99 20.67 -15.54
N PRO A 364 -7.08 21.42 -15.30
CA PRO A 364 -7.17 22.37 -14.19
C PRO A 364 -6.84 21.76 -12.82
N TRP A 365 -7.18 20.47 -12.64
CA TRP A 365 -6.95 19.72 -11.39
C TRP A 365 -5.68 18.86 -11.39
N ASP A 366 -4.77 19.01 -12.36
CA ASP A 366 -3.43 18.38 -12.33
C ASP A 366 -2.70 18.79 -11.04
N SER A 367 -2.06 17.84 -10.39
CA SER A 367 -1.29 18.06 -9.16
C SER A 367 -0.06 17.20 -9.17
N LYS A 368 1.01 17.71 -8.58
CA LYS A 368 2.33 17.09 -8.72
C LYS A 368 2.88 16.61 -7.38
N PRO A 369 3.87 15.70 -7.36
CA PRO A 369 4.23 14.95 -6.16
C PRO A 369 4.50 15.79 -4.90
N TRP A 370 5.21 16.92 -5.02
CA TRP A 370 5.50 17.78 -3.86
C TRP A 370 4.24 18.35 -3.22
N SER A 371 3.22 18.67 -4.02
CA SER A 371 1.93 19.18 -3.52
C SER A 371 1.15 18.12 -2.77
N TRP A 372 1.38 16.84 -3.09
CA TRP A 372 0.73 15.74 -2.40
C TRP A 372 1.21 15.62 -0.96
N LEU A 373 2.50 15.89 -0.68
CA LEU A 373 3.06 15.78 0.67
C LEU A 373 2.43 16.72 1.70
N ALA A 374 1.68 17.73 1.26
CA ALA A 374 0.97 18.64 2.15
C ALA A 374 -0.54 18.73 1.85
N GLY A 375 -1.06 17.91 0.92
CA GLY A 375 -2.47 17.94 0.53
C GLY A 375 -2.94 19.32 0.05
N ILE A 376 -2.06 20.11 -0.56
CA ILE A 376 -2.34 21.53 -0.88
C ILE A 376 -3.12 21.70 -2.19
N ARG A 377 -3.21 20.65 -3.01
CA ARG A 377 -3.97 20.65 -4.26
C ARG A 377 -4.90 19.43 -4.33
N PRO A 378 -6.09 19.51 -3.71
CA PRO A 378 -7.11 18.47 -3.81
C PRO A 378 -7.66 18.40 -5.23
N ILE A 379 -8.41 17.33 -5.52
CA ILE A 379 -9.05 17.14 -6.83
C ILE A 379 -10.57 17.05 -6.67
N LEU A 380 -11.27 17.80 -7.52
CA LEU A 380 -12.73 17.82 -7.58
C LEU A 380 -13.25 16.58 -8.30
N TYR A 381 -14.16 15.85 -7.65
CA TYR A 381 -14.83 14.67 -8.21
C TYR A 381 -16.24 15.03 -8.74
N TYR A 382 -16.93 15.93 -8.05
CA TYR A 382 -18.28 16.36 -8.41
C TYR A 382 -18.56 17.77 -7.90
N SER A 383 -19.33 18.52 -8.69
CA SER A 383 -19.76 19.87 -8.36
C SER A 383 -21.17 20.12 -8.86
N ASN A 384 -22.02 20.62 -7.99
CA ASN A 384 -23.31 21.20 -8.32
C ASN A 384 -23.46 22.51 -7.53
N THR A 385 -23.65 23.63 -8.24
CA THR A 385 -23.61 24.97 -7.65
C THR A 385 -24.94 25.71 -7.73
N GLU A 386 -25.94 25.14 -8.41
CA GLU A 386 -27.26 25.73 -8.60
C GLU A 386 -28.29 25.02 -7.70
N LEU A 387 -27.95 24.88 -6.42
CA LEU A 387 -28.78 24.17 -5.44
C LEU A 387 -29.48 25.13 -4.48
N ASP A 388 -30.77 24.87 -4.28
CA ASP A 388 -31.54 25.48 -3.19
C ASP A 388 -31.22 24.76 -1.87
N CYS A 389 -31.12 25.53 -0.79
CA CYS A 389 -30.73 24.98 0.52
C CYS A 389 -31.87 24.13 1.11
N PRO A 390 -31.64 22.84 1.46
CA PRO A 390 -32.69 21.95 2.00
C PRO A 390 -33.32 22.44 3.31
N LEU A 391 -32.60 23.28 4.08
CA LEU A 391 -33.02 23.80 5.38
C LEU A 391 -33.48 25.28 5.32
N GLY A 392 -33.80 25.79 4.13
CA GLY A 392 -34.13 27.20 3.90
C GLY A 392 -32.89 28.06 3.64
N GLY A 393 -33.04 29.07 2.78
CA GLY A 393 -31.96 29.94 2.32
C GLY A 393 -32.34 30.70 1.03
N ALA A 394 -31.48 31.61 0.58
CA ALA A 394 -31.65 32.24 -0.73
C ALA A 394 -31.59 31.17 -1.84
N LYS A 395 -32.37 31.36 -2.91
CA LYS A 395 -32.27 30.50 -4.11
C LYS A 395 -30.84 30.51 -4.65
N GLY A 396 -30.28 29.34 -4.96
CA GLY A 396 -28.87 29.21 -5.35
C GLY A 396 -27.85 29.53 -4.23
N GLY A 397 -28.29 29.53 -2.97
CA GLY A 397 -27.45 29.81 -1.79
C GLY A 397 -26.60 28.62 -1.34
N CYS A 398 -26.81 27.44 -1.91
CA CYS A 398 -26.13 26.20 -1.56
C CYS A 398 -25.36 25.61 -2.74
N ARG A 399 -24.34 24.83 -2.40
CA ARG A 399 -23.57 24.02 -3.35
C ARG A 399 -23.26 22.66 -2.76
N GLU A 400 -23.09 21.71 -3.64
CA GLU A 400 -22.68 20.35 -3.34
C GLU A 400 -21.38 20.09 -4.06
N MET A 401 -20.32 19.89 -3.29
CA MET A 401 -18.97 19.72 -3.82
C MET A 401 -18.39 18.47 -3.21
N LEU A 402 -17.74 17.66 -4.03
CA LEU A 402 -17.04 16.45 -3.61
C LEU A 402 -15.58 16.56 -4.03
N PHE A 403 -14.68 16.50 -3.05
CA PHE A 403 -13.25 16.54 -3.28
C PHE A 403 -12.58 15.27 -2.74
N LEU A 404 -11.62 14.75 -3.50
CA LEU A 404 -10.58 13.93 -2.89
C LEU A 404 -9.65 14.85 -2.11
N PHE A 405 -9.78 14.78 -0.79
CA PHE A 405 -9.20 15.75 0.12
C PHE A 405 -8.60 15.05 1.34
N GLY A 406 -7.36 15.39 1.68
CA GLY A 406 -6.66 14.81 2.84
C GLY A 406 -7.00 15.54 4.13
N THR A 407 -7.17 14.82 5.24
CA THR A 407 -7.42 15.44 6.54
C THR A 407 -6.20 16.30 6.96
N PRO A 408 -6.29 17.64 7.07
CA PRO A 408 -5.09 18.49 7.16
C PRO A 408 -4.17 18.18 8.34
N ALA A 409 -4.73 17.82 9.50
CA ALA A 409 -3.94 17.40 10.68
C ALA A 409 -3.03 16.18 10.41
N ILE A 410 -3.43 15.30 9.49
CA ILE A 410 -2.60 14.19 9.02
C ILE A 410 -1.63 14.70 7.96
N TRP A 411 -2.14 15.36 6.92
CA TRP A 411 -1.38 15.64 5.70
C TRP A 411 -0.30 16.71 5.87
N TRP A 412 -0.52 17.73 6.71
CA TRP A 412 0.48 18.77 6.95
C TRP A 412 1.67 18.29 7.77
N LEU A 413 1.55 17.13 8.44
CA LEU A 413 2.63 16.56 9.23
C LEU A 413 3.42 15.47 8.47
N ILE A 414 3.17 15.25 7.17
CA ILE A 414 3.81 14.15 6.42
C ILE A 414 5.32 14.34 6.41
N VAL A 415 5.78 15.51 5.98
CA VAL A 415 7.21 15.83 5.93
C VAL A 415 7.91 15.69 7.29
N PRO A 416 7.45 16.34 8.38
CA PRO A 416 8.12 16.19 9.68
C PRO A 416 8.04 14.76 10.24
N GLY A 417 6.93 14.04 10.02
CA GLY A 417 6.82 12.66 10.47
C GLY A 417 7.71 11.68 9.70
N LEU A 418 7.88 11.89 8.39
CA LEU A 418 8.85 11.14 7.57
C LEU A 418 10.28 11.44 8.00
N ALA A 419 10.62 12.71 8.25
CA ALA A 419 11.93 13.11 8.74
C ALA A 419 12.24 12.45 10.09
N TRP A 420 11.28 12.44 11.01
CA TRP A 420 11.39 11.74 12.29
C TRP A 420 11.59 10.23 12.11
N ALA A 421 10.80 9.59 11.24
CA ALA A 421 10.92 8.16 10.97
C ALA A 421 12.29 7.79 10.39
N LEU A 422 12.80 8.59 9.45
CA LEU A 422 14.14 8.42 8.88
C LEU A 422 15.22 8.59 9.96
N TRP A 423 15.12 9.64 10.78
CA TRP A 423 16.03 9.86 11.90
C TRP A 423 16.00 8.69 12.90
N ALA A 424 14.81 8.21 13.29
CA ALA A 424 14.65 7.07 14.19
C ALA A 424 15.23 5.77 13.58
N LEU A 425 15.05 5.54 12.28
CA LEU A 425 15.60 4.38 11.60
C LEU A 425 17.14 4.43 11.51
N ILE A 426 17.71 5.59 11.16
CA ILE A 426 19.15 5.71 10.88
C ILE A 426 19.96 5.87 12.18
N ILE A 427 19.50 6.75 13.08
CA ILE A 427 20.22 7.12 14.31
C ILE A 427 19.87 6.15 15.43
N HIS A 428 18.58 5.94 15.71
CA HIS A 428 18.14 5.03 16.78
C HIS A 428 18.09 3.56 16.36
N ARG A 429 18.36 3.25 15.08
CA ARG A 429 18.31 1.89 14.52
C ARG A 429 16.95 1.23 14.74
N ASP A 430 15.91 2.05 14.68
CA ASP A 430 14.56 1.60 14.90
C ASP A 430 13.94 1.02 13.62
N HIS A 431 14.09 -0.29 13.48
CA HIS A 431 13.65 -1.01 12.30
C HIS A 431 12.11 -1.09 12.15
N ALA A 432 11.31 -0.65 13.13
CA ALA A 432 9.85 -0.62 12.99
C ALA A 432 9.40 0.34 11.88
N PHE A 433 10.18 1.40 11.62
CA PHE A 433 9.89 2.38 10.56
C PHE A 433 10.32 1.93 9.17
N ALA A 434 11.11 0.86 9.03
CA ALA A 434 11.72 0.50 7.76
C ALA A 434 10.68 0.09 6.70
N TRP A 435 9.73 -0.79 7.06
CA TRP A 435 8.66 -1.22 6.14
C TRP A 435 7.77 -0.05 5.69
N PRO A 436 7.25 0.80 6.59
CA PRO A 436 6.49 1.98 6.19
C PRO A 436 7.28 2.97 5.32
N LEU A 437 8.55 3.23 5.63
CA LEU A 437 9.37 4.13 4.82
C LEU A 437 9.60 3.60 3.40
N VAL A 438 9.84 2.30 3.25
CA VAL A 438 9.99 1.67 1.93
C VAL A 438 8.66 1.68 1.17
N GLY A 439 7.53 1.41 1.84
CA GLY A 439 6.20 1.49 1.22
C GLY A 439 5.84 2.91 0.77
N PHE A 440 6.19 3.92 1.57
CA PHE A 440 6.06 5.32 1.18
C PHE A 440 6.95 5.65 -0.03
N ALA A 441 8.24 5.28 0.03
CA ALA A 441 9.19 5.55 -1.03
C ALA A 441 8.78 4.93 -2.37
N ALA A 442 8.26 3.69 -2.35
CA ALA A 442 7.76 3.00 -3.53
C ALA A 442 6.57 3.73 -4.18
N GLY A 443 5.68 4.30 -3.37
CA GLY A 443 4.51 5.04 -3.85
C GLY A 443 4.78 6.50 -4.20
N PHE A 444 5.97 7.04 -3.88
CA PHE A 444 6.28 8.46 -4.01
C PHE A 444 7.45 8.76 -4.94
N LEU A 445 8.61 8.10 -4.76
CA LEU A 445 9.84 8.45 -5.48
C LEU A 445 9.76 8.27 -7.01
N PRO A 446 9.14 7.21 -7.56
CA PRO A 446 9.05 7.06 -9.01
C PRO A 446 8.32 8.23 -9.70
N TRP A 447 7.36 8.84 -9.01
CA TRP A 447 6.61 9.98 -9.52
C TRP A 447 7.44 11.26 -9.60
N LEU A 448 8.49 11.39 -8.79
CA LEU A 448 9.46 12.49 -8.93
C LEU A 448 10.30 12.35 -10.20
N ALA A 449 10.59 11.11 -10.62
CA ALA A 449 11.32 10.86 -11.86
C ALA A 449 10.45 11.11 -13.11
N ALA A 450 9.13 10.90 -13.00
CA ALA A 450 8.15 11.12 -14.06
C ALA A 450 7.41 12.48 -13.92
N TYR A 451 8.13 13.53 -13.51
CA TYR A 451 7.55 14.82 -13.14
C TYR A 451 6.70 15.48 -14.24
N ASP A 452 7.14 15.37 -15.50
CA ASP A 452 6.48 15.98 -16.65
C ASP A 452 5.13 15.32 -16.99
N ARG A 453 4.89 14.10 -16.51
CA ARG A 453 3.62 13.40 -16.70
C ARG A 453 2.46 14.20 -16.08
N GLN A 454 1.29 14.13 -16.68
CA GLN A 454 0.07 14.62 -16.05
C GLN A 454 -0.35 13.69 -14.90
N MET A 455 -0.56 14.25 -13.72
CA MET A 455 -0.76 13.50 -12.48
C MET A 455 -1.82 14.12 -11.58
N TYR A 456 -2.33 13.32 -10.65
CA TYR A 456 -3.43 13.74 -9.80
C TYR A 456 -3.22 13.28 -8.37
N PHE A 457 -3.93 13.92 -7.46
CA PHE A 457 -3.74 13.71 -6.03
C PHE A 457 -4.10 12.29 -5.58
N PHE A 458 -4.93 11.56 -6.33
CA PHE A 458 -5.27 10.15 -6.03
C PHE A 458 -4.06 9.21 -6.05
N TYR A 459 -2.95 9.55 -6.72
CA TYR A 459 -1.73 8.75 -6.62
C TYR A 459 -1.18 8.67 -5.19
N ALA A 460 -1.51 9.64 -4.34
CA ALA A 460 -1.11 9.65 -2.94
C ALA A 460 -1.83 8.59 -2.08
N ALA A 461 -2.98 8.07 -2.55
CA ALA A 461 -3.71 7.01 -1.85
C ALA A 461 -2.86 5.75 -1.63
N ALA A 462 -1.93 5.45 -2.56
CA ALA A 462 -1.06 4.28 -2.47
C ALA A 462 -0.03 4.36 -1.33
N PHE A 463 0.47 5.56 -1.00
CA PHE A 463 1.47 5.71 0.05
C PHE A 463 0.89 6.10 1.41
N ILE A 464 -0.30 6.70 1.48
CA ILE A 464 -0.83 7.25 2.73
C ILE A 464 -0.94 6.22 3.86
N PRO A 465 -1.35 4.94 3.66
CA PRO A 465 -1.42 3.98 4.76
C PRO A 465 -0.09 3.79 5.48
N PHE A 466 1.03 3.84 4.75
CA PHE A 466 2.35 3.71 5.34
C PHE A 466 2.70 4.91 6.21
N VAL A 467 2.31 6.13 5.82
CA VAL A 467 2.48 7.32 6.66
C VAL A 467 1.64 7.20 7.94
N LEU A 468 0.41 6.68 7.84
CA LEU A 468 -0.43 6.46 9.02
C LEU A 468 0.19 5.42 9.98
N VAL A 469 0.83 4.38 9.47
CA VAL A 469 1.61 3.44 10.29
C VAL A 469 2.80 4.15 10.96
N ILE A 470 3.52 5.02 10.25
CA ILE A 470 4.59 5.83 10.83
C ILE A 470 4.06 6.65 12.01
N TYR A 471 2.94 7.36 11.83
CA TYR A 471 2.33 8.15 12.89
C TYR A 471 1.88 7.30 14.06
N ALA A 472 1.24 6.16 13.81
CA ALA A 472 0.82 5.27 14.87
C ALA A 472 2.00 4.80 15.74
N ILE A 473 3.16 4.51 15.12
CA ILE A 473 4.38 4.16 15.85
C ILE A 473 4.90 5.35 16.67
N ILE A 474 4.94 6.55 16.09
CA ILE A 474 5.37 7.78 16.78
C ILE A 474 4.48 8.07 17.99
N LEU A 475 3.15 8.12 17.76
CA LEU A 475 2.15 8.40 18.78
C LEU A 475 2.14 7.34 19.87
N GLY A 476 2.21 6.05 19.50
CA GLY A 476 2.25 4.96 20.47
C GLY A 476 3.42 5.05 21.44
N ARG A 477 4.58 5.50 20.96
CA ARG A 477 5.76 5.73 21.80
C ARG A 477 5.62 6.99 22.63
N LEU A 478 5.13 8.08 22.02
CA LEU A 478 4.88 9.34 22.71
C LEU A 478 3.92 9.15 23.88
N MET A 479 2.91 8.28 23.74
CA MET A 479 1.90 8.00 24.76
C MET A 479 2.48 7.58 26.11
N HIS A 480 3.69 7.01 26.13
CA HIS A 480 4.38 6.55 27.34
C HIS A 480 5.43 7.56 27.88
N GLN A 481 5.58 8.73 27.26
CA GLN A 481 6.57 9.75 27.62
C GLN A 481 6.00 10.87 28.49
N GLY A 482 6.89 11.58 29.21
CA GLY A 482 6.56 12.77 29.99
C GLY A 482 6.12 12.50 31.44
N ARG A 483 5.86 13.59 32.18
CA ARG A 483 5.41 13.57 33.59
C ARG A 483 3.93 13.18 33.68
N PHE A 484 3.54 12.64 34.82
CA PHE A 484 2.12 12.40 35.15
C PHE A 484 1.41 13.72 35.37
N VAL A 485 0.20 13.86 34.80
CA VAL A 485 -0.63 15.05 34.94
C VAL A 485 -1.59 14.87 36.11
N ARG A 486 -1.48 15.75 37.10
CA ARG A 486 -2.24 15.70 38.37
C ARG A 486 -3.55 16.51 38.31
N TRP A 487 -4.24 16.50 37.17
CA TRP A 487 -5.51 17.20 37.04
C TRP A 487 -6.63 16.33 37.62
N ARG A 488 -7.21 16.74 38.76
CA ARG A 488 -8.20 15.96 39.52
C ARG A 488 -9.39 15.50 38.67
N LEU A 489 -9.87 16.32 37.74
CA LEU A 489 -10.98 15.97 36.87
C LEU A 489 -10.62 14.85 35.88
N LEU A 490 -9.45 14.92 35.25
CA LEU A 490 -8.96 13.89 34.32
C LEU A 490 -8.77 12.55 35.02
N VAL A 491 -8.16 12.54 36.21
CA VAL A 491 -7.97 11.32 37.00
C VAL A 491 -9.30 10.69 37.40
N ARG A 492 -10.33 11.50 37.71
CA ARG A 492 -11.69 10.99 37.97
C ARG A 492 -12.33 10.38 36.73
N LEU A 493 -12.14 10.96 35.56
CA LEU A 493 -12.73 10.48 34.30
C LEU A 493 -12.05 9.20 33.77
N THR A 494 -10.72 9.12 33.85
CA THR A 494 -9.97 7.97 33.34
C THR A 494 -9.74 6.87 34.38
N GLY A 495 -9.90 7.19 35.66
CA GLY A 495 -9.64 6.27 36.78
C GLY A 495 -8.15 6.02 37.06
N HIS A 496 -7.23 6.67 36.33
CA HIS A 496 -5.78 6.53 36.52
C HIS A 496 -5.02 7.77 36.02
N GLU A 497 -3.80 7.99 36.53
CA GLU A 497 -2.96 9.11 36.10
C GLU A 497 -2.48 8.93 34.65
N LEU A 498 -2.71 9.95 33.82
CA LEU A 498 -2.22 10.00 32.45
C LEU A 498 -0.86 10.70 32.40
N ARG A 499 -0.01 10.27 31.47
CA ARG A 499 1.23 10.96 31.14
C ARG A 499 0.95 12.11 30.17
N LEU A 500 1.77 13.15 30.20
CA LEU A 500 1.66 14.29 29.27
C LEU A 500 1.61 13.82 27.80
N GLY A 501 2.44 12.85 27.43
CA GLY A 501 2.44 12.28 26.09
C GLY A 501 1.13 11.59 25.73
N SER A 502 0.44 10.96 26.69
CA SER A 502 -0.91 10.40 26.44
C SER A 502 -1.93 11.48 26.12
N ILE A 503 -1.87 12.62 26.82
CA ILE A 503 -2.75 13.77 26.56
C ILE A 503 -2.49 14.35 25.17
N VAL A 504 -1.22 14.52 24.78
CA VAL A 504 -0.86 15.01 23.43
C VAL A 504 -1.42 14.08 22.35
N VAL A 505 -1.31 12.77 22.52
CA VAL A 505 -1.88 11.79 21.58
C VAL A 505 -3.40 11.92 21.50
N ILE A 506 -4.10 12.04 22.64
CA ILE A 506 -5.56 12.20 22.68
C ILE A 506 -5.97 13.50 21.97
N VAL A 507 -5.31 14.62 22.25
CA VAL A 507 -5.60 15.91 21.61
C VAL A 507 -5.35 15.85 20.10
N TYR A 508 -4.25 15.22 19.68
CA TYR A 508 -3.96 15.03 18.26
C TYR A 508 -5.04 14.20 17.55
N LEU A 509 -5.42 13.05 18.11
CA LEU A 509 -6.50 12.22 17.54
C LEU A 509 -7.84 12.96 17.52
N ALA A 510 -8.18 13.69 18.58
CA ALA A 510 -9.38 14.51 18.62
C ALA A 510 -9.36 15.61 17.56
N THR A 511 -8.19 16.20 17.28
CA THR A 511 -8.00 17.17 16.20
C THR A 511 -8.20 16.53 14.82
N VAL A 512 -7.64 15.33 14.59
CA VAL A 512 -7.83 14.57 13.35
C VAL A 512 -9.31 14.27 13.12
N VAL A 513 -10.00 13.71 14.14
CA VAL A 513 -11.44 13.41 14.07
C VAL A 513 -12.26 14.68 13.86
N GLY A 514 -11.97 15.74 14.61
CA GLY A 514 -12.66 17.03 14.51
C GLY A 514 -12.51 17.66 13.12
N MET A 515 -11.30 17.64 12.55
CA MET A 515 -11.08 18.12 11.18
C MET A 515 -11.80 17.25 10.16
N PHE A 516 -11.74 15.92 10.28
CA PHE A 516 -12.47 15.04 9.37
C PHE A 516 -13.99 15.31 9.41
N VAL A 517 -14.56 15.50 10.59
CA VAL A 517 -15.98 15.86 10.74
C VAL A 517 -16.27 17.23 10.14
N TYR A 518 -15.42 18.23 10.38
CA TYR A 518 -15.55 19.58 9.80
C TYR A 518 -15.55 19.56 8.27
N PHE A 519 -14.63 18.79 7.66
CA PHE A 519 -14.52 18.63 6.21
C PHE A 519 -15.45 17.56 5.62
N SER A 520 -16.19 16.82 6.44
CA SER A 520 -17.07 15.74 5.97
C SER A 520 -18.06 16.16 4.87
N PRO A 521 -18.61 17.39 4.82
CA PRO A 521 -19.49 17.78 3.73
C PRO A 521 -18.83 17.69 2.35
N ILE A 522 -17.57 18.09 2.22
CA ILE A 522 -16.83 18.01 0.95
C ILE A 522 -16.26 16.61 0.67
N LEU A 523 -16.22 15.72 1.66
CA LEU A 523 -15.80 14.33 1.49
C LEU A 523 -16.95 13.40 1.10
N TYR A 524 -18.17 13.71 1.55
CA TYR A 524 -19.39 12.95 1.24
C TYR A 524 -20.22 13.56 0.11
N GLY A 525 -19.91 14.79 -0.33
CA GLY A 525 -20.74 15.51 -1.29
C GLY A 525 -22.10 15.89 -0.68
N LEU A 526 -22.09 16.53 0.49
CA LEU A 526 -23.31 17.02 1.12
C LEU A 526 -23.58 18.46 0.68
N PRO A 527 -24.85 18.84 0.42
CA PRO A 527 -25.20 20.21 0.10
C PRO A 527 -24.99 21.12 1.32
N VAL A 528 -24.23 22.20 1.13
CA VAL A 528 -23.91 23.19 2.18
C VAL A 528 -24.07 24.60 1.66
N SER A 529 -24.28 25.56 2.56
CA SER A 529 -24.33 26.98 2.19
C SER A 529 -23.00 27.44 1.61
N ASN A 530 -23.04 28.46 0.74
CA ASN A 530 -21.83 29.08 0.19
C ASN A 530 -20.88 29.56 1.30
N SER A 531 -21.41 30.14 2.39
CA SER A 531 -20.60 30.60 3.53
C SER A 531 -19.84 29.46 4.21
N TRP A 532 -20.50 28.32 4.43
CA TRP A 532 -19.87 27.14 5.02
C TRP A 532 -18.86 26.49 4.08
N TYR A 533 -19.15 26.43 2.78
CA TYR A 533 -18.18 25.98 1.79
C TYR A 533 -16.91 26.83 1.81
N HIS A 534 -17.05 28.15 1.75
CA HIS A 534 -15.90 29.05 1.74
C HIS A 534 -15.12 29.01 3.06
N SER A 535 -15.74 28.72 4.21
CA SER A 535 -15.01 28.53 5.47
C SER A 535 -14.15 27.27 5.50
N MET A 536 -14.45 26.27 4.66
CA MET A 536 -13.60 25.09 4.50
C MET A 536 -12.42 25.34 3.54
N MET A 537 -12.47 26.36 2.69
CA MET A 537 -11.40 26.66 1.71
C MET A 537 -10.25 27.44 2.37
N TRP A 538 -9.49 26.78 3.25
CA TRP A 538 -8.42 27.44 4.02
C TRP A 538 -7.24 27.90 3.16
N LEU A 539 -6.97 27.22 2.05
CA LEU A 539 -5.92 27.60 1.11
C LEU A 539 -6.53 28.08 -0.21
N PRO A 540 -5.97 29.12 -0.86
CA PRO A 540 -6.43 29.58 -2.18
C PRO A 540 -6.37 28.50 -3.27
N SER A 541 -5.49 27.50 -3.10
CA SER A 541 -5.32 26.39 -4.05
C SER A 541 -6.37 25.28 -3.92
N TRP A 542 -7.33 25.41 -3.00
CA TRP A 542 -8.42 24.44 -2.81
C TRP A 542 -9.68 24.77 -3.62
N THR A 543 -9.72 25.92 -4.28
CA THR A 543 -10.85 26.41 -5.08
C THR A 543 -10.57 26.36 -6.57
#